data_AF-A0A2T5C753-F1
#
_entry.id   AF-A0A2T5C753-F1
#
_cell.length_a   1.000
_cell.length_b   1.000
_cell.length_c   1.000
_cell.angle_alpha   90.00
_cell.angle_beta   90.00
_cell.angle_gamma   90.00
#
_symmetry.space_group_name_H-M   'P 1'
#
loop_
_entity.id
_entity.type
_entity.pdbx_description
1 polymer ?
#
loop_
_entity_poly.entity_id
_entity_poly.type
_entity_poly.pdbx_seq_one_letter_code
_entity_poly.pdbx_strand_id
1 'polypeptide(L)'
;SEEVVSRRSAEGIISFINKAHYNLFPLLITPEKWAVTIDSQEYPVNRADFSTTIDGETVRFDCAYITIHGTPGEDGLLQGYLKMVGIPHTTCDVLPAAITFNKYTCNNYLKGYGVMVANSALVRKGLSYDILEIAKKTGFPC
;
A
#
# COMPACT_ATOMS: atom_id res chain seq x y z
N SER A 1 -12.52 -5.34 -7.23
CA SER A 1 -11.72 -5.19 -6.00
C SER A 1 -10.25 -5.06 -6.39
N GLU A 2 -9.50 -4.16 -5.76
CA GLU A 2 -8.05 -4.00 -5.96
C GLU A 2 -7.25 -5.26 -5.56
N GLU A 3 -7.86 -6.16 -4.78
CA GLU A 3 -7.27 -7.46 -4.44
C GLU A 3 -6.93 -8.29 -5.68
N VAL A 4 -7.84 -8.36 -6.67
CA VAL A 4 -7.61 -9.15 -7.89
C VAL A 4 -6.43 -8.59 -8.68
N VAL A 5 -6.29 -7.27 -8.72
CA VAL A 5 -5.15 -6.61 -9.36
C VAL A 5 -3.87 -6.92 -8.59
N SER A 6 -3.90 -6.85 -7.26
CA SER A 6 -2.75 -7.14 -6.38
C SER A 6 -2.23 -8.57 -6.55
N ARG A 7 -3.15 -9.55 -6.66
CA ARG A 7 -2.82 -10.96 -6.90
C ARG A 7 -2.20 -11.18 -8.28
N ARG A 8 -2.79 -10.61 -9.33
CA ARG A 8 -2.22 -10.69 -10.69
C ARG A 8 -0.83 -10.06 -10.77
N SER A 9 -0.62 -8.94 -10.09
CA SER A 9 0.72 -8.31 -9.99
C SER A 9 1.71 -9.25 -9.30
N ALA A 10 1.34 -9.90 -8.19
CA ALA A 10 2.19 -10.88 -7.52
C ALA A 10 2.52 -12.09 -8.41
N GLU A 11 1.52 -12.68 -9.07
CA GLU A 11 1.69 -13.78 -10.03
C GLU A 11 2.65 -13.39 -11.17
N GLY A 12 2.49 -12.16 -11.68
CA GLY A 12 3.38 -11.58 -12.68
C GLY A 12 4.84 -11.60 -12.20
N ILE A 13 5.13 -11.01 -11.04
CA ILE A 13 6.50 -10.98 -10.47
C ILE A 13 7.05 -12.41 -10.28
N ILE A 14 6.26 -13.31 -9.69
CA ILE A 14 6.66 -14.70 -9.43
C ILE A 14 7.04 -15.45 -10.72
N SER A 15 6.40 -15.11 -11.84
CA SER A 15 6.63 -15.75 -13.14
C SER A 15 8.03 -15.48 -13.72
N PHE A 16 8.65 -14.34 -13.40
CA PHE A 16 9.93 -13.92 -14.01
C PHE A 16 11.06 -13.61 -13.02
N ILE A 17 10.79 -13.51 -11.72
CA ILE A 17 11.84 -13.25 -10.73
C ILE A 17 12.87 -14.39 -10.71
N ASN A 18 14.15 -14.06 -10.57
CA ASN A 18 15.24 -15.03 -10.61
C ASN A 18 15.27 -15.89 -9.32
N LYS A 19 14.73 -17.10 -9.40
CA LYS A 19 14.67 -18.06 -8.29
C LYS A 19 16.03 -18.65 -7.88
N ALA A 20 17.10 -18.41 -8.65
CA ALA A 20 18.45 -18.78 -8.22
C ALA A 20 18.99 -17.80 -7.16
N HIS A 21 18.45 -16.58 -7.08
CA HIS A 21 18.90 -15.54 -6.15
C HIS A 21 17.91 -15.30 -5.00
N TYR A 22 16.64 -15.67 -5.18
CA TYR A 22 15.57 -15.34 -4.25
C TYR A 22 14.76 -16.58 -3.86
N ASN A 23 14.58 -16.77 -2.56
CA ASN A 23 13.57 -17.67 -2.00
C ASN A 23 12.27 -16.88 -1.87
N LEU A 24 11.19 -17.37 -2.49
CA LEU A 24 9.92 -16.65 -2.56
C LEU A 24 8.94 -17.17 -1.53
N PHE A 25 8.32 -16.25 -0.80
CA PHE A 25 7.27 -16.53 0.17
C PHE A 25 6.04 -15.70 -0.19
N PRO A 26 5.13 -16.22 -1.04
CA PRO A 26 3.89 -15.51 -1.38
C PRO A 26 3.07 -15.30 -0.11
N LEU A 27 2.94 -14.04 0.31
CA LEU A 27 2.31 -13.64 1.56
C LEU A 27 1.03 -12.86 1.27
N LEU A 28 -0.10 -13.39 1.72
CA LEU A 28 -1.39 -12.72 1.65
C LEU A 28 -1.65 -11.92 2.93
N ILE A 29 -1.94 -10.63 2.76
CA ILE A 29 -2.32 -9.71 3.83
C ILE A 29 -3.77 -9.27 3.63
N THR A 30 -4.63 -9.60 4.60
CA THR A 30 -5.98 -9.06 4.73
C THR A 30 -6.20 -8.59 6.17
N PRO A 31 -7.28 -7.86 6.47
CA PRO A 31 -7.64 -7.55 7.86
C PRO A 31 -7.76 -8.80 8.74
N GLU A 32 -8.28 -9.88 8.18
CA GLU A 32 -8.56 -11.15 8.86
C GLU A 32 -7.31 -12.02 8.99
N LYS A 33 -6.43 -12.05 7.98
CA LYS A 33 -5.31 -12.99 7.98
C LYS A 33 -4.03 -12.47 7.31
N TRP A 34 -2.90 -12.89 7.88
CA TRP A 34 -1.56 -12.69 7.33
C TRP A 34 -0.92 -14.07 7.24
N ALA A 35 -0.77 -14.59 6.03
CA ALA A 35 -0.31 -15.96 5.84
C ALA A 35 0.57 -16.09 4.60
N VAL A 36 1.64 -16.86 4.74
CA VAL A 36 2.44 -17.35 3.63
C VAL A 36 1.79 -18.61 3.08
N THR A 37 1.73 -18.75 1.75
CA THR A 37 1.23 -19.97 1.09
C THR A 37 2.37 -20.69 0.37
N ILE A 38 2.63 -21.95 0.75
CA ILE A 38 3.58 -22.86 0.11
C ILE A 38 2.86 -24.18 -0.13
N ASP A 39 2.90 -24.71 -1.36
CA ASP A 39 2.29 -25.99 -1.72
C ASP A 39 0.82 -26.15 -1.26
N SER A 40 0.04 -25.06 -1.35
CA SER A 40 -1.35 -24.96 -0.88
C SER A 40 -1.57 -25.02 0.63
N GLN A 41 -0.50 -25.09 1.42
CA GLN A 41 -0.54 -24.96 2.88
C GLN A 41 -0.35 -23.49 3.28
N GLU A 42 -1.14 -23.04 4.25
CA GLU A 42 -1.00 -21.70 4.83
C GLU A 42 -0.19 -21.75 6.14
N TYR A 43 0.76 -20.83 6.26
CA TYR A 43 1.60 -20.64 7.44
C TYR A 43 1.38 -19.22 7.97
N PRO A 44 0.84 -19.04 9.19
CA PRO A 44 0.50 -17.74 9.73
C PRO A 44 1.77 -16.91 10.01
N VAL A 45 1.71 -15.63 9.67
CA VAL A 45 2.80 -14.68 9.91
C VAL A 45 2.69 -14.12 11.33
N ASN A 46 3.78 -14.18 12.08
CA ASN A 46 3.91 -13.46 13.34
C ASN A 46 4.02 -11.95 13.04
N ARG A 47 3.00 -11.18 13.44
CA ARG A 47 2.98 -9.73 13.23
C ARG A 47 3.89 -8.96 14.20
N ALA A 48 4.48 -9.61 15.21
CA ALA A 48 5.40 -8.93 16.12
C ALA A 48 6.77 -8.67 15.47
N ASP A 49 7.22 -9.57 14.59
CA ASP A 49 8.55 -9.53 13.99
C ASP A 49 8.59 -9.95 12.50
N PHE A 50 7.41 -10.06 11.88
CA PHE A 50 7.23 -10.41 10.47
C PHE A 50 7.92 -11.71 10.04
N SER A 51 7.95 -12.71 10.93
CA SER A 51 8.43 -14.06 10.63
C SER A 51 7.28 -15.04 10.38
N THR A 52 7.59 -16.23 9.88
CA THR A 52 6.65 -17.38 9.85
C THR A 52 7.36 -18.63 10.35
N THR A 53 6.60 -19.66 10.74
CA THR A 53 7.16 -20.96 11.11
C THR A 53 6.72 -21.99 10.08
N ILE A 54 7.68 -22.60 9.40
CA ILE A 54 7.46 -23.64 8.39
C ILE A 54 8.20 -24.89 8.87
N ASP A 55 7.46 -26.00 9.02
CA ASP A 55 7.98 -27.30 9.45
C ASP A 55 8.80 -27.26 10.76
N GLY A 56 8.42 -26.36 11.68
CA GLY A 56 9.07 -26.17 12.97
C GLY A 56 10.26 -25.21 12.95
N GLU A 57 10.67 -24.73 11.78
CA GLU A 57 11.75 -23.75 11.63
C GLU A 57 11.21 -22.33 11.45
N THR A 58 11.87 -21.36 12.09
CA THR A 58 11.50 -19.94 11.94
C THR A 58 12.14 -19.38 10.68
N VAL A 59 11.30 -18.93 9.75
CA VAL A 59 11.70 -18.22 8.54
C VAL A 59 11.56 -16.72 8.76
N ARG A 60 12.65 -15.99 8.55
CA ARG A 60 12.69 -14.52 8.54
C ARG A 60 12.90 -14.04 7.10
N PHE A 61 12.20 -12.99 6.72
CA PHE A 61 12.30 -12.42 5.37
C PHE A 61 13.35 -11.32 5.32
N ASP A 62 14.17 -11.29 4.27
CA ASP A 62 15.18 -10.26 4.08
C ASP A 62 14.61 -8.96 3.49
N CYS A 63 13.49 -9.04 2.76
CA CYS A 63 12.83 -7.92 2.12
C CYS A 63 11.38 -8.26 1.77
N ALA A 64 10.50 -7.26 1.82
CA ALA A 64 9.13 -7.35 1.33
C ALA A 64 9.00 -6.71 -0.07
N TYR A 65 8.65 -7.53 -1.06
CA TYR A 65 8.20 -7.03 -2.35
C TYR A 65 6.69 -6.79 -2.31
N ILE A 66 6.25 -5.54 -2.29
CA ILE A 66 4.84 -5.19 -2.08
C ILE A 66 4.14 -5.03 -3.42
N THR A 67 3.03 -5.76 -3.61
CA THR A 67 2.12 -5.63 -4.77
C THR A 67 0.69 -5.30 -4.36
N ILE A 68 0.49 -4.88 -3.11
CA ILE A 68 -0.82 -4.55 -2.54
C ILE A 68 -1.22 -3.17 -3.02
N HIS A 69 -2.34 -3.09 -3.74
CA HIS A 69 -2.96 -1.84 -4.16
C HIS A 69 -3.92 -1.32 -3.09
N GLY A 70 -4.04 0.01 -2.97
CA GLY A 70 -4.88 0.65 -1.97
C GLY A 70 -4.34 0.52 -0.54
N THR A 71 -5.23 0.62 0.44
CA THR A 71 -4.90 0.45 1.86
C THR A 71 -4.71 -1.03 2.21
N PRO A 72 -3.61 -1.45 2.88
CA PRO A 72 -2.55 -0.63 3.47
C PRO A 72 -1.27 -0.50 2.63
N GLY A 73 -1.27 -0.97 1.39
CA GLY A 73 -0.07 -1.08 0.55
C GLY A 73 0.47 0.25 -0.01
N GLU A 74 -0.38 1.25 -0.17
CA GLU A 74 -0.05 2.50 -0.86
C GLU A 74 -0.16 3.76 0.03
N ASP A 75 -0.71 3.64 1.24
CA ASP A 75 -1.06 4.78 2.12
C ASP A 75 -0.08 5.03 3.28
N GLY A 76 1.01 4.26 3.34
CA GLY A 76 2.05 4.38 4.35
C GLY A 76 1.86 3.51 5.60
N LEU A 77 0.70 2.85 5.76
CA LEU A 77 0.44 2.02 6.94
C LEU A 77 1.33 0.77 6.96
N LEU A 78 1.38 0.02 5.85
CA LEU A 78 2.22 -1.18 5.78
C LEU A 78 3.71 -0.83 5.81
N GLN A 79 4.10 0.27 5.15
CA GLN A 79 5.47 0.78 5.19
C GLN A 79 5.89 1.13 6.63
N GLY A 80 5.02 1.78 7.38
CA GLY A 80 5.27 2.13 8.78
C GLY A 80 5.45 0.90 9.65
N TYR A 81 4.60 -0.11 9.46
CA TYR A 81 4.74 -1.41 10.10
C TYR A 81 6.10 -2.05 9.79
N LEU A 82 6.45 -2.21 8.51
CA LEU A 82 7.69 -2.85 8.08
C LEU A 82 8.93 -2.11 8.59
N LYS A 83 8.89 -0.77 8.62
CA LYS A 83 9.94 0.07 9.20
C LYS A 83 10.13 -0.19 10.69
N MET A 84 9.04 -0.38 11.46
CA MET A 84 9.10 -0.68 12.89
C MET A 84 9.72 -2.04 13.19
N VAL A 85 9.45 -3.05 12.36
CA VAL A 85 10.01 -4.40 12.52
C VAL A 85 11.34 -4.60 11.78
N GLY A 86 11.87 -3.55 11.16
CA GLY A 86 13.20 -3.56 10.51
C GLY A 86 13.24 -4.33 9.18
N ILE A 87 12.13 -4.46 8.47
CA ILE A 87 12.05 -5.18 7.19
C ILE A 87 12.14 -4.18 6.02
N PRO A 88 13.19 -4.26 5.18
CA PRO A 88 13.28 -3.50 3.94
C PRO A 88 12.12 -3.82 3.00
N HIS A 89 11.70 -2.85 2.18
CA HIS A 89 10.63 -3.06 1.20
C HIS A 89 10.84 -2.29 -0.11
N THR A 90 10.16 -2.72 -1.17
CA THR A 90 10.34 -2.16 -2.53
C THR A 90 9.60 -0.85 -2.81
N THR A 91 8.72 -0.40 -1.91
CA THR A 91 7.96 0.86 -2.08
C THR A 91 8.68 2.06 -1.48
N CYS A 92 8.13 3.26 -1.69
CA CYS A 92 8.58 4.48 -1.00
C CYS A 92 8.33 4.43 0.52
N ASP A 93 8.97 5.34 1.28
CA ASP A 93 8.83 5.45 2.75
C ASP A 93 7.44 5.99 3.16
N VAL A 94 7.16 6.02 4.46
CA VAL A 94 5.84 6.33 5.05
C VAL A 94 5.27 7.68 4.61
N LEU A 95 6.07 8.75 4.69
CA LEU A 95 5.60 10.11 4.39
C LEU A 95 5.20 10.30 2.91
N PRO A 96 6.03 9.94 1.92
CA PRO A 96 5.62 10.06 0.53
C PRO A 96 4.42 9.18 0.20
N ALA A 97 4.32 7.96 0.74
CA ALA A 97 3.13 7.11 0.56
C ALA A 97 1.85 7.80 1.09
N ALA A 98 1.87 8.28 2.33
CA ALA A 98 0.72 8.94 2.95
C ALA A 98 0.28 10.22 2.22
N ILE A 99 1.24 11.04 1.74
CA ILE A 99 0.94 12.26 0.99
C ILE A 99 0.34 11.91 -0.36
N THR A 100 0.99 11.03 -1.13
CA THR A 100 0.62 10.74 -2.52
C THR A 100 -0.71 10.01 -2.64
N PHE A 101 -1.06 9.18 -1.65
CA PHE A 101 -2.34 8.49 -1.61
C PHE A 101 -3.53 9.44 -1.36
N ASN A 102 -3.33 10.50 -0.59
CA ASN A 102 -4.37 11.50 -0.31
C ASN A 102 -4.38 12.61 -1.36
N LYS A 103 -5.27 12.50 -2.37
CA LYS A 103 -5.38 13.46 -3.48
C LYS A 103 -5.46 14.93 -3.06
N TYR A 104 -6.26 15.25 -2.03
CA TYR A 104 -6.36 16.63 -1.55
C TYR A 104 -5.05 17.12 -0.94
N THR A 105 -4.42 16.30 -0.10
CA THR A 105 -3.16 16.64 0.57
C THR A 105 -2.02 16.74 -0.45
N CYS A 106 -1.87 15.76 -1.33
CA CYS A 106 -0.90 15.76 -2.43
C CYS A 106 -1.00 17.03 -3.26
N ASN A 107 -2.20 17.37 -3.74
CA ASN A 107 -2.40 18.55 -4.57
C ASN A 107 -2.06 19.85 -3.83
N ASN A 108 -2.46 20.01 -2.56
CA ASN A 108 -2.11 21.21 -1.80
C ASN A 108 -0.61 21.28 -1.48
N TYR A 109 0.04 20.15 -1.21
CA TYR A 109 1.49 20.08 -1.05
C TYR A 109 2.19 20.56 -2.32
N LEU A 110 1.82 20.03 -3.49
CA LEU A 110 2.36 20.42 -4.79
C LEU A 110 2.10 21.91 -5.11
N LYS A 111 0.91 22.45 -4.84
CA LYS A 111 0.61 23.89 -4.97
C LYS A 111 1.56 24.75 -4.15
N GLY A 112 1.92 24.31 -2.94
CA GLY A 112 2.86 25.01 -2.07
C GLY A 112 4.26 25.18 -2.69
N TYR A 113 4.63 24.31 -3.62
CA TYR A 113 5.88 24.38 -4.40
C TYR A 113 5.70 25.01 -5.78
N GLY A 114 4.56 25.65 -6.06
CA GLY A 114 4.29 26.30 -7.34
C GLY A 114 3.93 25.35 -8.49
N VAL A 115 3.68 24.07 -8.21
CA VAL A 115 3.19 23.13 -9.23
C VAL A 115 1.74 23.44 -9.56
N MET A 116 1.44 23.61 -10.84
CA MET A 116 0.08 23.80 -11.32
C MET A 116 -0.71 22.50 -11.15
N VAL A 117 -1.76 22.54 -10.33
CA VAL A 117 -2.73 21.45 -10.19
C VAL A 117 -4.14 22.03 -10.24
N ALA A 118 -5.11 21.22 -10.62
CA ALA A 118 -6.49 21.65 -10.78
C ALA A 118 -7.08 22.29 -9.51
N ASN A 119 -8.00 23.24 -9.69
CA ASN A 119 -8.80 23.75 -8.58
C ASN A 119 -9.75 22.67 -8.09
N SER A 120 -9.87 22.54 -6.77
CA SER A 120 -10.69 21.53 -6.13
C SER A 120 -11.31 22.05 -4.84
N ALA A 121 -12.46 21.51 -4.48
CA ALA A 121 -13.12 21.70 -3.20
C ALA A 121 -13.12 20.39 -2.42
N LEU A 122 -12.89 20.47 -1.10
CA LEU A 122 -12.96 19.31 -0.22
C LEU A 122 -14.32 19.30 0.47
N VAL A 123 -15.11 18.26 0.21
CA VAL A 123 -16.39 18.02 0.89
C VAL A 123 -16.20 16.85 1.85
N ARG A 124 -16.78 16.96 3.06
CA ARG A 124 -16.72 15.89 4.06
C ARG A 124 -18.13 15.55 4.54
N LYS A 125 -18.37 14.26 4.78
CA LYS A 125 -19.64 13.79 5.34
C LYS A 125 -19.92 14.49 6.68
N GLY A 126 -21.14 15.00 6.84
CA GLY A 126 -21.57 15.69 8.06
C GLY A 126 -21.15 17.15 8.16
N LEU A 127 -20.39 17.69 7.20
CA LEU A 127 -20.13 19.12 7.09
C LEU A 127 -21.01 19.72 6.01
N SER A 128 -21.62 20.87 6.29
CA SER A 128 -22.33 21.65 5.27
C SER A 128 -21.34 22.17 4.22
N TYR A 129 -21.84 22.38 3.01
CA TYR A 129 -21.08 22.93 1.90
C TYR A 129 -21.96 23.86 1.08
N ASP A 130 -21.34 24.84 0.42
CA ASP A 130 -22.01 25.79 -0.47
C ASP A 130 -21.74 25.43 -1.93
N ILE A 131 -22.79 25.11 -2.67
CA ILE A 131 -22.72 24.72 -4.08
C ILE A 131 -22.24 25.88 -4.96
N LEU A 132 -22.65 27.12 -4.66
CA LEU A 132 -22.26 28.30 -5.43
C LEU A 132 -20.78 28.62 -5.22
N GLU A 133 -20.27 28.43 -4.00
CA GLU A 133 -18.84 28.58 -3.71
C GLU A 133 -18.01 27.52 -4.45
N ILE A 134 -18.46 26.25 -4.42
CA ILE A 134 -17.81 25.15 -5.14
C ILE A 134 -17.77 25.46 -6.64
N ALA A 135 -18.91 25.77 -7.25
CA ALA A 135 -19.02 26.06 -8.68
C ALA A 135 -18.12 27.24 -9.09
N LYS A 136 -18.06 28.30 -8.28
CA LYS A 136 -17.16 29.45 -8.52
C LYS A 136 -15.69 29.04 -8.46
N LYS A 137 -15.32 28.10 -7.57
CA LYS A 137 -13.94 27.66 -7.38
C LYS A 137 -13.48 26.67 -8.46
N THR A 138 -14.32 25.70 -8.83
CA THR A 138 -13.95 24.59 -9.73
C THR A 138 -14.35 24.82 -11.18
N GLY A 139 -15.37 25.66 -11.45
CA GLY A 139 -15.96 25.80 -12.78
C GLY A 139 -16.83 24.61 -13.17
N PHE A 140 -17.27 24.55 -14.43
CA PHE A 140 -17.97 23.40 -15.02
C PHE A 140 -17.33 23.00 -16.37
N PRO A 141 -17.28 21.70 -16.69
CA PRO A 141 -17.59 20.56 -15.82
C PRO A 141 -16.58 20.44 -14.67
N CYS A 142 -17.03 20.02 -13.49
CA CYS A 142 -16.20 19.76 -12.31
C CYS A 142 -16.51 18.39 -11.71
#